data_AF-A0A8J7ACR0-F1
#
_entry.id   AF-A0A8J7ACR0-F1
#
_cell.length_a   1.000
_cell.length_b   1.000
_cell.length_c   1.000
_cell.angle_alpha   90.00
_cell.angle_beta   90.00
_cell.angle_gamma   90.00
#
_symmetry.space_group_name_H-M   'P 1'
#
loop_
_entity.id
_entity.type
_entity.pdbx_description
1 polymer ?
#
loop_
_entity_poly.entity_id
_entity_poly.type
_entity_poly.pdbx_seq_one_letter_code
_entity_poly.pdbx_strand_id
1 'polypeptide(L)'
;MPPVDIRQRAISLIEQLPQNKLAAVVQLLEILTEPTSQNAADAEESHLLKIIQRRLPETEQARLDELRDRCEWGDLSEAEHQELIRYEDRLEQHRVERLEALMELARLRNLDLLALNQQVSASHPSNAA
;
A
#
# COMPACT_ATOMS: atom_id res chain seq x y z
N MET A 1 -15.82 -17.17 -36.38
CA MET A 1 -14.43 -17.53 -36.73
C MET A 1 -13.75 -18.05 -35.47
N PRO A 2 -13.16 -19.25 -35.48
CA PRO A 2 -12.70 -19.88 -34.26
C PRO A 2 -11.35 -19.30 -33.79
N PRO A 3 -11.06 -19.27 -32.48
CA PRO A 3 -9.81 -18.77 -31.90
C PRO A 3 -8.56 -19.63 -32.23
N VAL A 4 -8.77 -20.79 -32.85
CA VAL A 4 -7.74 -21.78 -33.19
C VAL A 4 -6.80 -21.27 -34.30
N ASP A 5 -7.33 -20.54 -35.29
CA ASP A 5 -6.54 -20.01 -36.43
C ASP A 5 -5.48 -18.99 -36.01
N ILE A 6 -5.78 -18.14 -35.02
CA ILE A 6 -4.86 -17.08 -34.59
C ILE A 6 -3.65 -17.70 -33.87
N ARG A 7 -3.88 -18.72 -33.03
CA ARG A 7 -2.81 -19.42 -32.32
C ARG A 7 -1.89 -20.17 -33.27
N GLN A 8 -2.45 -20.94 -34.22
CA GLN A 8 -1.63 -21.67 -35.19
C GLN A 8 -0.81 -20.70 -36.05
N ARG A 9 -1.41 -19.58 -36.48
CA ARG A 9 -0.73 -18.58 -37.29
C ARG A 9 0.39 -17.89 -36.53
N ALA A 10 0.23 -17.63 -35.23
CA ALA A 10 1.29 -17.09 -34.38
C ALA A 10 2.48 -18.07 -34.25
N ILE A 11 2.20 -19.36 -34.03
CA ILE A 11 3.25 -20.40 -33.92
C ILE A 11 4.05 -20.48 -35.23
N SER A 12 3.38 -20.54 -36.39
CA SER A 12 4.05 -20.61 -37.68
C SER A 12 4.91 -19.37 -37.99
N LEU A 13 4.50 -18.18 -37.52
CA LEU A 13 5.29 -16.96 -37.69
C LEU A 13 6.54 -16.94 -36.79
N ILE A 14 6.44 -17.49 -35.58
CA ILE A 14 7.57 -17.63 -34.64
C ILE A 14 8.59 -18.64 -35.17
N GLU A 15 8.15 -19.73 -35.81
CA GLU A 15 9.03 -20.74 -36.41
C GLU A 15 9.82 -20.21 -37.63
N GLN A 16 9.26 -19.23 -38.35
CA GLN A 16 9.92 -18.59 -39.53
C GLN A 16 10.86 -17.44 -39.15
N LEU A 17 10.97 -17.12 -37.86
CA LEU A 17 11.67 -15.96 -37.37
C LEU A 17 13.15 -16.28 -37.14
N PRO A 18 14.09 -15.43 -37.62
CA PRO A 18 15.52 -15.66 -37.39
C PRO A 18 15.86 -15.58 -35.90
N GLN A 19 16.78 -16.44 -35.44
CA GLN A 19 17.15 -16.61 -34.02
C GLN A 19 17.50 -15.30 -33.30
N ASN A 20 18.09 -14.34 -34.00
CA ASN A 20 18.45 -13.03 -33.45
C ASN A 20 17.25 -12.13 -33.11
N LYS A 21 16.06 -12.47 -33.58
CA LYS A 21 14.81 -11.74 -33.31
C LYS A 21 13.88 -12.51 -32.38
N LEU A 22 14.18 -13.77 -32.08
CA LEU A 22 13.40 -14.60 -31.15
C LEU A 22 13.36 -13.97 -29.75
N ALA A 23 14.50 -13.43 -29.29
CA ALA A 23 14.60 -12.74 -28.00
C ALA A 23 13.67 -11.52 -27.90
N ALA A 24 13.56 -10.73 -28.98
CA ALA A 24 12.68 -9.57 -29.02
C ALA A 24 11.19 -9.95 -28.99
N VAL A 25 10.84 -11.09 -29.59
CA VAL A 25 9.46 -11.62 -29.55
C VAL A 25 9.10 -12.16 -28.17
N VAL A 26 10.03 -12.82 -27.48
CA VAL A 26 9.83 -13.26 -26.09
C VAL A 26 9.61 -12.05 -25.17
N GLN A 27 10.43 -11.01 -25.27
CA GLN A 27 10.24 -9.77 -24.50
C GLN A 27 8.90 -9.09 -24.80
N LEU A 28 8.50 -9.04 -26.06
CA LEU A 28 7.20 -8.47 -26.42
C LEU A 28 6.04 -9.32 -25.86
N LEU A 29 6.15 -10.65 -25.91
CA LEU A 29 5.14 -11.53 -25.34
C LEU A 29 5.10 -11.41 -23.82
N GLU A 30 6.24 -11.24 -23.13
CA GLU A 30 6.31 -10.94 -21.70
C GLU A 30 5.56 -9.64 -21.38
N ILE A 31 5.77 -8.57 -22.15
CA ILE A 31 5.04 -7.29 -21.99
C ILE A 31 3.54 -7.44 -22.29
N LEU A 32 3.17 -8.27 -23.27
CA LEU A 32 1.77 -8.49 -23.64
C LEU A 32 1.05 -9.49 -22.70
N THR A 33 1.81 -10.31 -21.98
CA THR A 33 1.31 -11.27 -20.98
C THR A 33 1.45 -10.77 -19.56
N GLU A 34 2.17 -9.65 -19.33
CA GLU A 34 2.08 -8.86 -18.10
C GLU A 34 0.60 -8.59 -17.84
N PRO A 35 0.04 -9.21 -16.79
CA PRO A 35 -1.39 -9.16 -16.58
C PRO A 35 -1.77 -7.70 -16.38
N THR A 36 -2.79 -7.24 -17.12
CA THR A 36 -3.42 -5.92 -16.91
C THR A 36 -3.87 -5.71 -15.45
N SER A 37 -3.97 -6.79 -14.68
CA SER A 37 -4.14 -6.82 -13.23
C SER A 37 -3.00 -6.17 -12.44
N GLN A 38 -1.76 -6.08 -12.94
CA GLN A 38 -0.67 -5.37 -12.26
C GLN A 38 -1.00 -3.89 -12.08
N ASN A 39 -1.59 -3.21 -13.06
CA ASN A 39 -1.95 -1.80 -12.91
C ASN A 39 -3.06 -1.56 -11.86
N ALA A 40 -4.01 -2.50 -11.73
CA ALA A 40 -5.08 -2.42 -10.73
C ALA A 40 -4.56 -2.81 -9.32
N ALA A 41 -3.76 -3.86 -9.24
CA ALA A 41 -3.07 -4.27 -8.02
C ALA A 41 -2.13 -3.16 -7.53
N ASP A 42 -1.41 -2.48 -8.42
CA ASP A 42 -0.53 -1.35 -8.09
C ASP A 42 -1.33 -0.15 -7.54
N ALA A 43 -2.52 0.09 -8.08
CA ALA A 43 -3.41 1.14 -7.58
C ALA A 43 -3.99 0.81 -6.19
N GLU A 44 -4.42 -0.43 -5.98
CA GLU A 44 -4.89 -0.93 -4.69
C GLU A 44 -3.75 -0.94 -3.66
N GLU A 45 -2.58 -1.47 -4.01
CA GLU A 45 -1.38 -1.45 -3.16
C GLU A 45 -0.98 -0.02 -2.80
N SER A 46 -0.96 0.89 -3.76
CA SER A 46 -0.66 2.31 -3.52
C SER A 46 -1.67 2.97 -2.57
N HIS A 47 -2.95 2.60 -2.68
CA HIS A 47 -3.98 3.08 -1.77
C HIS A 47 -3.79 2.53 -0.35
N LEU A 48 -3.54 1.22 -0.22
CA LEU A 48 -3.26 0.58 1.07
C LEU A 48 -2.02 1.19 1.73
N LEU A 49 -0.95 1.42 0.97
CA LEU A 49 0.25 2.10 1.47
C LEU A 49 -0.04 3.50 1.99
N LYS A 50 -0.90 4.28 1.33
CA LYS A 50 -1.32 5.61 1.82
C LYS A 50 -2.06 5.52 3.16
N ILE A 51 -2.94 4.53 3.34
CA ILE A 51 -3.62 4.29 4.62
C ILE A 51 -2.59 3.92 5.70
N ILE A 52 -1.67 3.00 5.38
CA ILE A 52 -0.67 2.50 6.33
C ILE A 52 0.29 3.62 6.78
N GLN A 53 0.58 4.56 5.88
CA GLN A 53 1.49 5.68 6.10
C GLN A 53 0.78 6.95 6.61
N ARG A 54 -0.55 6.91 6.76
CA ARG A 54 -1.33 8.06 7.24
C ARG A 54 -0.87 8.46 8.63
N ARG A 55 -0.63 9.76 8.82
CA ARG A 55 -0.30 10.38 10.12
C ARG A 55 -1.29 11.51 10.40
N LEU A 56 -1.38 11.93 11.65
CA LEU A 56 -2.06 13.18 11.95
C LEU A 56 -1.26 14.35 11.35
N PRO A 57 -1.95 15.40 10.89
CA PRO A 57 -1.31 16.67 10.57
C PRO A 57 -0.52 17.20 11.79
N GLU A 58 0.61 17.86 11.55
CA GLU A 58 1.47 18.38 12.63
C GLU A 58 0.72 19.31 13.60
N THR A 59 -0.24 20.09 13.09
CA THR A 59 -1.09 20.96 13.91
C THR A 59 -2.01 20.19 14.85
N GLU A 60 -2.59 19.08 14.38
CA GLU A 60 -3.42 18.20 15.22
C GLU A 60 -2.56 17.41 16.21
N GLN A 61 -1.38 16.97 15.79
CA GLN A 61 -0.42 16.28 16.65
C GLN A 61 0.05 17.19 17.79
N ALA A 62 0.45 18.43 17.48
CA ALA A 62 0.86 19.41 18.50
C ALA A 62 -0.26 19.73 19.49
N ARG A 63 -1.51 19.85 19.01
CA ARG A 63 -2.67 20.07 19.88
C ARG A 63 -2.93 18.88 20.79
N LEU A 64 -2.84 17.67 20.28
CA LEU A 64 -2.96 16.45 21.07
C LEU A 64 -1.87 16.36 22.14
N ASP A 65 -0.63 16.68 21.80
CA ASP A 65 0.49 16.65 22.74
C ASP A 65 0.31 17.70 23.85
N GLU A 66 -0.13 18.92 23.51
CA GLU A 66 -0.49 19.96 24.49
C GLU A 66 -1.60 19.49 25.45
N LEU A 67 -2.65 18.86 24.94
CA LEU A 67 -3.75 18.34 25.74
C LEU A 67 -3.30 17.20 26.66
N ARG A 68 -2.39 16.35 26.20
CA ARG A 68 -1.81 15.26 27.01
C ARG A 68 -0.98 15.82 28.15
N ASP A 69 -0.06 16.74 27.84
CA ASP A 69 0.78 17.37 28.85
C ASP A 69 -0.08 18.01 29.93
N ARG A 70 -1.04 18.85 29.55
CA ARG A 70 -1.94 19.51 30.51
C ARG A 70 -2.81 18.52 31.30
N CYS A 71 -3.10 17.33 30.75
CA CYS A 71 -3.87 16.29 31.43
C CYS A 71 -3.06 15.66 32.56
N GLU A 72 -1.75 15.48 32.36
CA GLU A 72 -0.83 15.02 33.40
C GLU A 72 -0.75 16.03 34.56
N TRP A 73 -0.85 17.32 34.27
CA TRP A 73 -0.88 18.39 35.28
C TRP A 73 -2.26 18.59 35.94
N GLY A 74 -3.31 17.91 35.45
CA GLY A 74 -4.68 18.04 35.98
C GLY A 74 -5.37 19.36 35.63
N ASP A 75 -4.86 20.09 34.64
CA ASP A 75 -5.27 21.46 34.27
C ASP A 75 -6.17 21.51 33.03
N LEU A 76 -6.89 20.42 32.72
CA LEU A 76 -7.86 20.41 31.63
C LEU A 76 -9.24 20.80 32.10
N SER A 77 -9.87 21.66 31.31
CA SER A 77 -11.32 21.84 31.37
C SER A 77 -12.05 20.61 30.82
N GLU A 78 -13.32 20.44 31.20
CA GLU A 78 -14.19 19.38 30.66
C GLU A 78 -14.23 19.39 29.12
N ALA A 79 -14.23 20.58 28.51
CA ALA A 79 -14.24 20.73 27.05
C ALA A 79 -12.94 20.19 26.42
N GLU A 80 -11.81 20.42 27.06
CA GLU A 80 -10.50 19.92 26.60
C GLU A 80 -10.37 18.42 26.85
N HIS A 81 -10.97 17.87 27.92
CA HIS A 81 -11.02 16.42 28.14
C HIS A 81 -11.82 15.73 27.04
N GLN A 82 -12.96 16.30 26.66
CA GLN A 82 -13.75 15.81 25.52
C GLN A 82 -12.99 15.94 24.20
N GLU A 83 -12.18 16.99 24.03
CA GLU A 83 -11.31 17.17 22.87
C GLU A 83 -10.23 16.05 22.81
N LEU A 84 -9.59 15.76 23.94
CA LEU A 84 -8.59 14.69 24.07
C LEU A 84 -9.17 13.31 23.72
N ILE A 85 -10.33 12.96 24.28
CA ILE A 85 -11.02 11.69 23.99
C ILE A 85 -11.28 11.55 22.48
N ARG A 86 -11.76 12.60 21.82
CA ARG A 86 -12.02 12.57 20.38
C ARG A 86 -10.76 12.35 19.54
N TYR A 87 -9.62 12.89 19.98
CA TYR A 87 -8.35 12.64 19.32
C TYR A 87 -7.88 11.20 19.51
N GLU A 88 -8.06 10.64 20.71
CA GLU A 88 -7.72 9.25 20.99
C GLU A 88 -8.59 8.27 20.20
N ASP A 89 -9.91 8.48 20.16
CA ASP A 89 -10.84 7.69 19.34
C ASP A 89 -10.43 7.68 17.86
N ARG A 90 -10.04 8.85 17.33
CA ARG A 90 -9.58 8.98 15.94
C ARG A 90 -8.27 8.23 15.70
N LEU A 91 -7.34 8.31 16.65
CA LEU A 91 -6.08 7.58 16.60
C LEU A 91 -6.30 6.06 16.64
N GLU A 92 -7.21 5.59 17.47
CA GLU A 92 -7.59 4.18 17.52
C GLU A 92 -8.19 3.72 16.20
N GLN A 93 -9.12 4.49 15.64
CA GLN A 93 -9.69 4.20 14.33
C GLN A 93 -8.61 4.12 13.24
N HIS A 94 -7.65 5.05 13.22
CA HIS A 94 -6.52 4.99 12.28
C HIS A 94 -5.62 3.77 12.49
N ARG A 95 -5.44 3.32 13.74
CA ARG A 95 -4.67 2.10 14.03
C ARG A 95 -5.39 0.86 13.49
N VAL A 96 -6.72 0.79 13.62
CA VAL A 96 -7.53 -0.30 13.05
C VAL A 96 -7.43 -0.30 11.53
N GLU A 97 -7.71 0.84 10.88
CA GLU A 97 -7.61 1.00 9.42
C GLU A 97 -6.22 0.62 8.90
N ARG A 98 -5.17 1.04 9.62
CA ARG A 98 -3.79 0.69 9.28
C ARG A 98 -3.53 -0.81 9.37
N LEU A 99 -4.06 -1.48 10.40
CA LEU A 99 -3.88 -2.92 10.57
C LEU A 99 -4.61 -3.70 9.46
N GLU A 100 -5.85 -3.31 9.15
CA GLU A 100 -6.62 -3.90 8.05
C GLU A 100 -5.90 -3.71 6.71
N ALA A 101 -5.38 -2.51 6.46
CA ALA A 101 -4.63 -2.24 5.23
C ALA A 101 -3.32 -3.03 5.15
N LEU A 102 -2.62 -3.23 6.28
CA LEU A 102 -1.44 -4.11 6.34
C LEU A 102 -1.79 -5.57 6.06
N MET A 103 -2.91 -6.07 6.57
CA MET A 103 -3.39 -7.42 6.31
C MET A 103 -3.72 -7.63 4.83
N GLU A 104 -4.44 -6.69 4.23
CA GLU A 104 -4.75 -6.71 2.79
C GLU A 104 -3.46 -6.67 1.95
N LEU A 105 -2.53 -5.77 2.29
CA LEU A 105 -1.26 -5.65 1.55
C LEU A 105 -0.37 -6.89 1.70
N ALA A 106 -0.34 -7.51 2.89
CA ALA A 106 0.34 -8.77 3.13
C ALA A 106 -0.25 -9.90 2.27
N ARG A 107 -1.58 -9.95 2.14
CA ARG A 107 -2.28 -10.91 1.29
C ARG A 107 -1.96 -10.69 -0.19
N LEU A 108 -1.94 -9.44 -0.66
CA LEU A 108 -1.62 -9.10 -2.06
C LEU A 108 -0.19 -9.48 -2.42
N ARG A 109 0.78 -9.19 -1.54
CA ARG A 109 2.20 -9.48 -1.75
C ARG A 109 2.61 -10.90 -1.37
N ASN A 110 1.70 -11.67 -0.77
CA ASN A 110 1.96 -12.99 -0.20
C ASN A 110 3.18 -12.99 0.75
N LEU A 111 3.23 -11.98 1.62
CA LEU A 111 4.29 -11.77 2.61
C LEU A 111 3.75 -11.95 4.02
N ASP A 112 4.65 -12.31 4.94
CA ASP A 112 4.31 -12.29 6.36
C ASP A 112 4.03 -10.86 6.85
N LEU A 113 3.02 -10.72 7.69
CA LEU A 113 2.53 -9.41 8.15
C LEU A 113 3.59 -8.68 9.00
N LEU A 114 4.36 -9.41 9.81
CA LEU A 114 5.42 -8.84 10.63
C LEU A 114 6.55 -8.32 9.74
N ALA A 115 6.97 -9.13 8.76
CA ALA A 115 8.00 -8.75 7.79
C ALA A 115 7.58 -7.52 6.96
N LEU A 116 6.33 -7.48 6.50
CA LEU A 116 5.78 -6.35 5.76
C LEU A 116 5.72 -5.08 6.62
N ASN A 117 5.26 -5.19 7.88
CA ASN A 117 5.19 -4.06 8.78
C ASN A 117 6.59 -3.47 9.04
N GLN A 118 7.60 -4.32 9.26
CA GLN A 118 8.99 -3.89 9.37
C GLN A 118 9.49 -3.20 8.10
N GLN A 119 9.19 -3.76 6.93
CA GLN A 119 9.57 -3.17 5.65
C GLN A 119 8.94 -1.79 5.44
N VAL A 120 7.64 -1.63 5.68
CA VAL A 120 6.94 -0.35 5.51
C VAL A 120 7.39 0.68 6.53
N SER A 121 7.63 0.27 7.79
CA SER A 121 8.21 1.13 8.82
C SER A 121 9.64 1.56 8.52
N ALA A 122 10.46 0.69 7.91
CA ALA A 122 11.84 1.01 7.51
C ALA A 122 11.91 1.85 6.23
N SER A 123 10.95 1.68 5.32
CA SER A 123 10.85 2.43 4.06
C SER A 123 10.48 3.90 4.27
N HIS A 124 9.88 4.22 5.42
CA HIS A 124 9.60 5.58 5.86
C HIS A 124 10.32 5.87 7.19
N PRO A 125 11.65 6.09 7.14
CA PRO A 125 12.37 6.61 8.29
C PRO A 125 11.95 8.08 8.46
N SER A 126 11.02 8.32 9.37
CA SER A 126 10.83 9.65 9.92
C SER A 126 10.74 9.51 11.43
N ASN A 127 11.96 9.52 11.99
CA ASN A 127 12.40 9.82 13.35
C ASN A 127 11.51 9.32 14.51
N ALA A 128 11.91 8.17 15.05
CA ALA A 128 11.97 8.05 16.50
C ALA A 128 13.06 9.01 16.99
N ALA A 129 12.67 10.24 17.33
CA ALA A 129 13.40 11.17 18.19
C ALA A 129 12.41 12.20 18.72
#